data_AF-A0A3Q3A415-F1
#
_entry.id   AF-A0A3Q3A415-F1
#
_cell.length_a   1.000
_cell.length_b   1.000
_cell.length_c   1.000
_cell.angle_alpha   90.00
_cell.angle_beta   90.00
_cell.angle_gamma   90.00
#
_symmetry.space_group_name_H-M   'P 1'
#
loop_
_entity.id
_entity.type
_entity.pdbx_description
1 polymer ?
#
loop_
_entity_poly.entity_id
_entity_poly.type
_entity_poly.pdbx_seq_one_letter_code
_entity_poly.pdbx_strand_id
1 'polypeptide(L)'
;MEETSREAVATAVQRVAGMLQKSDQLDKVEQYRRREARKKASVEARLKAAIQSQLDGVRTGLTQLHSALVDVKDIQSSLADVSKDWRQSINTIENLKDVKDAVVQHSQLASAVENLKNIFSVPEIVLETQQLIEQGELLQAHRKLMELECSRDDLMYEQYRMDSKNTSDMNLISIYFEDVQGLSDELAKQLWMVLQRSMVTVRRDPTMLVSVVRIIEREVKIDRRMVDRKKQTGFIPPGRPKRWKDKMFEVLEGTVSTRIESTQAVTREVDKMWLVRLLEITRKYVLDDLIIVKNLMVQCFPPHYNTFNSLYHNAVSSRVKELAFDDLEANEIVSLLTWVLNTYKRYRDQAVMYKEEHLRDRQLPQCYVQYMIAIINNCQTFKESINSLKRKYSQSSELSDSDTAIERTLNEVAKEGCQFLLDEVFLDLEVTFTPLFSCFSLLSIL
;
A
#
# COMPACT_ATOMS: atom_id res chain seq x y z
N MET A 1 28.77 38.00 43.66
CA MET A 1 29.02 37.01 44.74
C MET A 1 28.81 37.59 46.13
N GLU A 2 29.28 38.81 46.43
CA GLU A 2 29.08 39.41 47.77
C GLU A 2 27.61 39.73 48.08
N GLU A 3 26.86 40.26 47.12
CA GLU A 3 25.44 40.63 47.29
C GLU A 3 24.54 39.41 47.52
N THR A 4 24.70 38.37 46.69
CA THR A 4 24.03 37.07 46.85
C THR A 4 24.39 36.36 48.17
N SER A 5 25.60 36.58 48.67
CA SER A 5 26.03 36.04 49.98
C SER A 5 25.31 36.77 51.12
N ARG A 6 25.18 38.10 51.04
CA ARG A 6 24.45 38.91 52.02
C ARG A 6 22.95 38.55 52.06
N GLU A 7 22.31 38.37 50.92
CA GLU A 7 20.90 37.95 50.82
C GLU A 7 20.68 36.54 51.38
N ALA A 8 21.58 35.59 51.09
CA ALA A 8 21.51 34.24 51.64
C ALA A 8 21.68 34.23 53.16
N VAL A 9 22.57 35.07 53.70
CA VAL A 9 22.75 35.25 55.14
C VAL A 9 21.51 35.87 55.77
N ALA A 10 20.94 36.94 55.19
CA ALA A 10 19.73 37.58 55.68
C ALA A 10 18.54 36.60 55.72
N THR A 11 18.35 35.81 54.66
CA THR A 11 17.31 34.79 54.58
C THR A 11 17.53 33.66 55.60
N ALA A 12 18.79 33.24 55.80
CA ALA A 12 19.15 32.24 56.80
C ALA A 12 18.87 32.74 58.22
N VAL A 13 19.19 34.00 58.53
CA VAL A 13 18.90 34.64 59.81
C VAL A 13 17.39 34.70 60.06
N GLN A 14 16.60 35.12 59.07
CA GLN A 14 15.13 35.16 59.18
C GLN A 14 14.54 33.76 59.39
N ARG A 15 15.09 32.74 58.72
CA ARG A 15 14.70 31.34 58.88
C ARG A 15 15.03 30.78 60.27
N VAL A 16 16.20 31.09 60.81
CA VAL A 16 16.62 30.67 62.16
C VAL A 16 15.76 31.38 63.21
N ALA A 17 15.48 32.67 63.05
CA ALA A 17 14.59 33.43 63.92
C ALA A 17 13.17 32.85 63.95
N GLY A 18 12.64 32.38 62.82
CA GLY A 18 11.35 31.70 62.74
C GLY A 18 11.32 30.31 63.41
N MET A 19 12.47 29.66 63.59
CA MET A 19 12.57 28.30 64.18
C MET A 19 12.73 28.30 65.71
N LEU A 20 13.14 29.42 66.33
CA LEU A 20 13.48 29.53 67.75
C LEU A 20 12.68 30.66 68.41
N GLN A 21 11.34 30.57 68.39
CA GLN A 21 10.46 31.62 68.92
C GLN A 21 10.21 31.54 70.43
N LYS A 22 10.47 30.38 71.06
CA LYS A 22 10.23 30.13 72.49
C LYS A 22 11.45 29.46 73.16
N SER A 23 11.65 29.70 74.46
CA SER A 23 12.85 29.27 75.21
C SER A 23 13.01 27.74 75.33
N ASP A 24 11.92 26.98 75.28
CA ASP A 24 11.86 25.51 75.29
C ASP A 24 12.35 24.86 73.98
N GLN A 25 12.50 25.65 72.90
CA GLN A 25 12.97 25.17 71.60
C GLN A 25 14.50 25.16 71.48
N LEU A 26 15.22 25.75 72.46
CA LEU A 26 16.68 25.76 72.50
C LEU A 26 17.29 24.35 72.67
N ASP A 27 16.58 23.44 73.35
CA ASP A 27 17.00 22.04 73.51
C ASP A 27 17.09 21.29 72.15
N LYS A 28 16.38 21.77 71.12
CA LYS A 28 16.36 21.18 69.77
C LYS A 28 17.44 21.75 68.84
N VAL A 29 18.19 22.78 69.25
CA VAL A 29 19.20 23.44 68.43
C VAL A 29 20.27 22.47 67.95
N GLU A 30 20.71 21.53 68.79
CA GLU A 30 21.71 20.55 68.39
C GLU A 30 21.19 19.59 67.32
N GLN A 31 19.91 19.22 67.38
CA GLN A 31 19.24 18.42 66.36
C GLN A 31 19.12 19.20 65.04
N TYR A 32 18.77 20.49 65.09
CA TYR A 32 18.74 21.36 63.90
C TYR A 32 20.12 21.56 63.29
N ARG A 33 21.16 21.77 64.11
CA ARG A 33 22.56 21.85 63.65
C ARG A 33 22.99 20.57 62.94
N ARG A 34 22.68 19.40 63.50
CA ARG A 34 22.96 18.09 62.84
C ARG A 34 22.16 17.90 61.56
N ARG A 35 20.95 18.47 61.45
CA ARG A 35 20.13 18.43 60.23
C ARG A 35 20.70 19.34 59.14
N GLU A 36 21.06 20.57 59.46
CA GLU A 36 21.66 21.52 58.50
C GLU A 36 23.07 21.09 58.09
N ALA A 37 23.87 20.52 58.99
CA ALA A 37 25.15 19.91 58.63
C ALA A 37 25.00 18.76 57.62
N ARG A 38 24.00 17.89 57.80
CA ARG A 38 23.68 16.82 56.84
C ARG A 38 23.21 17.37 55.49
N LYS A 39 22.37 18.42 55.48
CA LYS A 39 21.95 19.08 54.23
C LYS A 39 23.12 19.74 53.52
N LYS A 40 23.99 20.45 54.25
CA LYS A 40 25.22 21.05 53.71
C LYS A 40 26.11 19.99 53.08
N ALA A 41 26.39 18.90 53.79
CA ALA A 41 27.19 17.79 53.26
C ALA A 41 26.56 17.16 52.01
N SER A 42 25.24 17.00 51.98
CA SER A 42 24.51 16.48 50.81
C SER A 42 24.57 17.43 49.60
N VAL A 43 24.45 18.74 49.82
CA VAL A 43 24.57 19.76 48.76
C VAL A 43 26.00 19.84 48.26
N GLU A 44 27.00 19.83 49.14
CA GLU A 44 28.42 19.81 48.77
C GLU A 44 28.77 18.54 47.98
N ALA A 45 28.27 17.37 48.39
CA ALA A 45 28.47 16.13 47.64
C ALA A 45 27.83 16.19 46.25
N ARG A 46 26.59 16.69 46.15
CA ARG A 46 25.91 16.90 44.86
C ARG A 46 26.62 17.90 43.97
N LEU A 47 27.11 19.01 44.54
CA LEU A 47 27.84 20.04 43.81
C LEU A 47 29.19 19.50 43.31
N LYS A 48 29.93 18.75 44.14
CA LYS A 48 31.17 18.08 43.72
C LYS A 48 30.92 17.07 42.61
N ALA A 49 29.88 16.25 42.73
CA ALA A 49 29.51 15.29 41.69
C ALA A 49 29.10 15.99 40.38
N ALA A 50 28.32 17.08 40.46
CA ALA A 50 27.92 17.85 39.29
C ALA A 50 29.10 18.55 38.62
N ILE A 51 29.98 19.19 39.39
CA ILE A 51 31.20 19.83 38.87
C ILE A 51 32.11 18.79 38.24
N GLN A 52 32.34 17.65 38.90
CA GLN A 52 33.16 16.58 38.36
C GLN A 52 32.59 16.04 37.04
N SER A 53 31.27 15.80 36.98
CA SER A 53 30.59 15.36 35.75
C SER A 53 30.70 16.38 34.62
N GLN A 54 30.55 17.68 34.91
CA GLN A 54 30.73 18.74 33.92
C GLN A 54 32.17 18.81 33.43
N LEU A 55 33.15 18.70 34.34
CA LEU A 55 34.57 18.79 34.02
C LEU A 55 35.04 17.56 33.22
N ASP A 56 34.53 16.37 33.55
CA ASP A 56 34.75 15.15 32.77
C ASP A 56 34.07 15.22 31.40
N GLY A 57 32.88 15.82 31.31
CA GLY A 57 32.19 16.08 30.04
C GLY A 57 32.98 17.03 29.14
N VAL A 58 33.46 18.15 29.69
CA VAL A 58 34.31 19.11 28.96
C VAL A 58 35.62 18.47 28.54
N ARG A 59 36.29 17.73 29.43
CA ARG A 59 37.53 17.02 29.10
C ARG A 59 37.31 16.04 27.96
N THR A 60 36.27 15.22 28.04
CA THR A 60 35.94 14.23 26.99
C THR A 60 35.63 14.94 25.68
N GLY A 61 34.82 16.00 25.70
CA GLY A 61 34.49 16.79 24.52
C GLY A 61 35.72 17.43 23.87
N LEU A 62 36.66 17.95 24.67
CA LEU A 62 37.91 18.53 24.15
C LEU A 62 38.82 17.46 23.54
N THR A 63 38.87 16.27 24.16
CA THR A 63 39.66 15.14 23.65
C THR A 63 39.08 14.64 22.33
N GLN A 64 37.75 14.54 22.22
CA GLN A 64 37.06 14.16 21.00
C GLN A 64 37.24 15.20 19.88
N LEU A 65 37.17 16.50 20.20
CA LEU A 65 37.45 17.58 19.25
C LEU A 65 38.89 17.51 18.73
N HIS A 66 39.84 17.25 19.62
CA HIS A 66 41.24 17.11 19.22
C HIS A 66 41.44 15.89 18.30
N SER A 67 40.86 14.74 18.65
CA SER A 67 40.87 13.54 17.80
C SER A 67 40.26 13.82 16.43
N ALA A 68 39.07 14.43 16.38
CA ALA A 68 38.39 14.75 15.13
C ALA A 68 39.22 15.70 14.24
N LEU A 69 39.98 16.62 14.83
CA LEU A 69 40.86 17.53 14.08
C LEU A 69 42.04 16.76 13.46
N VAL A 70 42.62 15.79 14.20
CA VAL A 70 43.65 14.89 13.67
C VAL A 70 43.07 14.03 12.55
N ASP A 71 41.91 13.39 12.78
CA ASP A 71 41.23 12.54 11.79
C ASP A 71 40.92 13.31 10.50
N VAL A 72 40.48 14.57 10.61
CA VAL A 72 40.21 15.42 9.43
C VAL A 72 41.48 15.71 8.65
N LYS A 73 42.62 15.95 9.33
CA LYS A 73 43.91 16.15 8.65
C LYS A 73 44.37 14.88 7.94
N ASP A 74 44.21 13.73 8.59
CA ASP A 74 44.57 12.44 8.01
C ASP A 74 43.70 12.15 6.78
N ILE A 75 42.38 12.35 6.87
CA ILE A 75 41.46 12.25 5.72
C ILE A 75 41.88 13.20 4.59
N GLN A 76 42.30 14.43 4.90
CA GLN A 76 42.75 15.39 3.90
C GLN A 76 43.99 14.89 3.15
N SER A 77 44.95 14.31 3.87
CA SER A 77 46.15 13.72 3.27
C SER A 77 45.80 12.50 2.41
N SER A 78 44.98 11.58 2.91
CA SER A 78 44.52 10.43 2.14
C SER A 78 43.73 10.85 0.89
N LEU A 79 42.92 11.90 0.96
CA LEU A 79 42.20 12.42 -0.20
C LEU A 79 43.14 13.04 -1.23
N ALA A 80 44.21 13.72 -0.79
CA ALA A 80 45.23 14.24 -1.67
C ALA A 80 46.01 13.12 -2.38
N ASP A 81 46.34 12.05 -1.66
CA ASP A 81 46.98 10.85 -2.22
C ASP A 81 46.07 10.16 -3.23
N VAL A 82 44.79 9.94 -2.91
CA VAL A 82 43.79 9.38 -3.85
C VAL A 82 43.65 10.27 -5.09
N SER A 83 43.64 11.59 -4.95
CA SER A 83 43.56 12.50 -6.09
C SER A 83 44.80 12.41 -6.99
N LYS A 84 45.98 12.26 -6.39
CA LYS A 84 47.24 12.06 -7.11
C LYS A 84 47.27 10.73 -7.84
N ASP A 85 46.88 9.65 -7.17
CA ASP A 85 46.79 8.31 -7.73
C ASP A 85 45.77 8.27 -8.88
N TRP A 86 44.61 8.91 -8.73
CA TRP A 86 43.61 9.01 -9.79
C TRP A 86 44.15 9.70 -11.04
N ARG A 87 44.89 10.81 -10.87
CA ARG A 87 45.54 11.52 -12.00
C ARG A 87 46.59 10.64 -12.69
N GLN A 88 47.38 9.89 -11.92
CA GLN A 88 48.33 8.93 -12.49
C GLN A 88 47.62 7.76 -13.18
N SER A 89 46.51 7.27 -12.62
CA SER A 89 45.69 6.23 -13.22
C SER A 89 45.08 6.66 -14.55
N ILE A 90 44.65 7.92 -14.71
CA ILE A 90 44.15 8.44 -16.00
C ILE A 90 45.20 8.29 -17.11
N ASN A 91 46.46 8.66 -16.85
CA ASN A 91 47.55 8.47 -17.82
C ASN A 91 47.80 6.99 -18.14
N THR A 92 47.65 6.08 -17.17
CA THR A 92 47.75 4.64 -17.44
C THR A 92 46.53 4.07 -18.17
N ILE A 93 45.33 4.64 -17.99
CA ILE A 93 44.11 4.21 -18.67
C ILE A 93 44.18 4.50 -20.17
N GLU A 94 44.81 5.60 -20.59
CA GLU A 94 45.09 5.86 -22.01
C GLU A 94 45.99 4.77 -22.62
N ASN A 95 47.01 4.32 -21.87
CA ASN A 95 47.89 3.22 -22.30
C ASN A 95 47.21 1.84 -22.29
N LEU A 96 46.08 1.68 -21.60
CA LEU A 96 45.29 0.45 -21.54
C LEU A 96 44.16 0.42 -22.57
N LYS A 97 44.10 1.38 -23.50
CA LYS A 97 43.08 1.41 -24.55
C LYS A 97 43.05 0.11 -25.36
N ASP A 98 44.21 -0.42 -25.74
CA ASP A 98 44.31 -1.68 -26.49
C ASP A 98 43.81 -2.87 -25.67
N VAL A 99 44.07 -2.88 -24.36
CA VAL A 99 43.55 -3.92 -23.43
C VAL A 99 42.04 -3.78 -23.27
N LYS A 100 41.51 -2.56 -23.19
CA LYS A 100 40.08 -2.30 -23.15
C LYS A 100 39.40 -2.77 -24.44
N ASP A 101 39.99 -2.47 -25.60
CA ASP A 101 39.46 -2.88 -26.90
C ASP A 101 39.48 -4.42 -27.04
N ALA A 102 40.56 -5.08 -26.58
CA ALA A 102 40.64 -6.53 -26.52
C ALA A 102 39.62 -7.15 -25.54
N VAL A 103 39.40 -6.53 -24.37
CA VAL A 103 38.38 -6.96 -23.39
C VAL A 103 36.98 -6.80 -23.95
N VAL A 104 36.70 -5.72 -24.69
CA VAL A 104 35.42 -5.53 -25.38
C VAL A 104 35.20 -6.66 -26.39
N GLN A 105 36.19 -6.96 -27.25
CA GLN A 105 36.12 -8.06 -28.21
C GLN A 105 35.95 -9.42 -27.52
N HIS A 106 36.69 -9.68 -26.44
CA HIS A 106 36.53 -10.92 -25.67
C HIS A 106 35.16 -11.01 -25.00
N SER A 107 34.61 -9.92 -24.47
CA SER A 107 33.26 -9.91 -23.90
C SER A 107 32.19 -10.14 -24.97
N GLN A 108 32.39 -9.60 -26.18
CA GLN A 108 31.51 -9.81 -27.32
C GLN A 108 31.53 -11.28 -27.76
N LEU A 109 32.73 -11.87 -27.89
CA LEU A 109 32.88 -13.28 -28.24
C LEU A 109 32.33 -14.21 -27.15
N ALA A 110 32.56 -13.89 -25.87
CA ALA A 110 32.01 -14.66 -24.75
C ALA A 110 30.47 -14.61 -24.74
N SER A 111 29.89 -13.42 -24.93
CA SER A 111 28.44 -13.24 -25.08
C SER A 111 27.90 -14.00 -26.29
N ALA A 112 28.59 -13.97 -27.43
CA ALA A 112 28.19 -14.73 -28.61
C ALA A 112 28.23 -16.25 -28.37
N VAL A 113 29.26 -16.78 -27.69
CA VAL A 113 29.40 -18.21 -27.35
C VAL A 113 28.35 -18.66 -26.33
N GLU A 114 28.02 -17.82 -25.36
CA GLU A 114 26.96 -18.09 -24.38
C GLU A 114 25.58 -18.09 -25.04
N ASN A 115 25.31 -17.08 -25.88
CA ASN A 115 24.07 -16.97 -26.64
C ASN A 115 23.93 -18.12 -27.66
N LEU A 116 25.01 -18.63 -28.25
CA LEU A 116 24.98 -19.78 -29.16
C LEU A 116 24.38 -21.02 -28.50
N LYS A 117 24.74 -21.32 -27.24
CA LYS A 117 24.14 -22.46 -26.51
C LYS A 117 22.63 -22.28 -26.32
N ASN A 118 22.22 -21.06 -25.99
CA ASN A 118 20.80 -20.75 -25.79
C ASN A 118 20.02 -20.81 -27.11
N ILE A 119 20.60 -20.34 -28.23
CA ILE A 119 20.00 -20.42 -29.57
C ILE A 119 19.74 -21.88 -29.96
N PHE A 120 20.72 -22.79 -29.86
CA PHE A 120 20.47 -24.18 -30.28
C PHE A 120 19.43 -24.92 -29.44
N SER A 121 19.21 -24.51 -28.19
CA SER A 121 18.23 -25.11 -27.28
C SER A 121 16.83 -24.49 -27.34
N VAL A 122 16.62 -23.36 -28.05
CA VAL A 122 15.31 -22.68 -28.08
C VAL A 122 14.18 -23.60 -28.56
N PRO A 123 14.28 -24.33 -29.69
CA PRO A 123 13.16 -25.15 -30.17
C PRO A 123 12.76 -26.27 -29.20
N GLU A 124 13.75 -26.86 -28.52
CA GLU A 124 13.52 -27.91 -27.52
C GLU A 124 12.82 -27.34 -26.28
N ILE A 125 13.32 -26.22 -25.75
CA ILE A 125 12.71 -25.53 -24.60
C ILE A 125 11.30 -25.04 -24.94
N VAL A 126 11.06 -24.59 -26.16
CA VAL A 126 9.73 -24.17 -26.63
C VAL A 126 8.74 -25.33 -26.57
N LEU A 127 9.12 -26.49 -27.12
CA LEU A 127 8.28 -27.70 -27.10
C LEU A 127 8.00 -28.16 -25.67
N GLU A 128 9.03 -28.22 -24.81
CA GLU A 128 8.87 -28.58 -23.41
C GLU A 128 7.96 -27.60 -22.66
N THR A 129 8.10 -26.30 -22.94
CA THR A 129 7.27 -25.26 -22.32
C THR A 129 5.82 -25.41 -22.74
N GLN A 130 5.55 -25.70 -24.01
CA GLN A 130 4.20 -25.97 -24.49
C GLN A 130 3.57 -27.17 -23.76
N GLN A 131 4.30 -28.28 -23.60
CA GLN A 131 3.82 -29.45 -22.87
C GLN A 131 3.51 -29.13 -21.40
N LEU A 132 4.32 -28.32 -20.73
CA LEU A 132 4.07 -27.88 -19.36
C LEU A 132 2.81 -27.01 -19.25
N ILE A 133 2.54 -26.16 -20.25
CA ILE A 133 1.30 -25.37 -20.32
C ILE A 133 0.09 -26.30 -20.46
N GLU A 134 0.16 -27.29 -21.35
CA GLU A 134 -0.89 -28.29 -21.56
C GLU A 134 -1.15 -29.15 -20.32
N GLN A 135 -0.12 -29.46 -19.54
CA GLN A 135 -0.21 -30.21 -18.28
C GLN A 135 -0.72 -29.36 -17.10
N GLY A 136 -0.79 -28.03 -17.24
CA GLY A 136 -1.22 -27.12 -16.18
C GLY A 136 -0.12 -26.76 -15.17
N GLU A 137 1.15 -27.10 -15.43
CA GLU A 137 2.32 -26.77 -14.62
C GLU A 137 2.80 -25.33 -14.89
N LEU A 138 1.90 -24.36 -14.68
CA LEU A 138 2.02 -22.98 -15.15
C LEU A 138 3.25 -22.24 -14.60
N LEU A 139 3.69 -22.53 -13.36
CA LEU A 139 4.87 -21.90 -12.77
C LEU A 139 6.17 -22.35 -13.43
N GLN A 140 6.25 -23.62 -13.81
CA GLN A 140 7.43 -24.17 -14.47
C GLN A 140 7.49 -23.68 -15.91
N ALA A 141 6.34 -23.69 -16.60
CA ALA A 141 6.19 -23.09 -17.93
C ALA A 141 6.61 -21.61 -17.92
N HIS A 142 6.15 -20.83 -16.94
CA HIS A 142 6.52 -19.41 -16.80
C HIS A 142 8.02 -19.21 -16.60
N ARG A 143 8.69 -20.07 -15.81
CA ARG A 143 10.15 -19.99 -15.62
C ARG A 143 10.88 -20.18 -16.96
N LYS A 144 10.57 -21.24 -17.70
CA LYS A 144 11.21 -21.52 -19.00
C LYS A 144 10.92 -20.42 -20.02
N LEU A 145 9.68 -19.94 -20.08
CA LEU A 145 9.31 -18.81 -20.93
C LEU A 145 10.12 -17.54 -20.58
N MET A 146 10.31 -17.25 -19.30
CA MET A 146 11.10 -16.10 -18.84
C MET A 146 12.58 -16.23 -19.27
N GLU A 147 13.16 -17.43 -19.23
CA GLU A 147 14.53 -17.67 -19.69
C GLU A 147 14.67 -17.42 -21.21
N LEU A 148 13.68 -17.84 -22.00
CA LEU A 148 13.61 -17.56 -23.42
C LEU A 148 13.44 -16.06 -23.72
N GLU A 149 12.52 -15.39 -23.03
CA GLU A 149 12.31 -13.95 -23.18
C GLU A 149 13.54 -13.13 -22.76
N CYS A 150 14.20 -13.50 -21.65
CA CYS A 150 15.45 -12.86 -21.23
C CYS A 150 16.55 -13.03 -22.29
N SER A 151 16.72 -14.23 -22.85
CA SER A 151 17.70 -14.49 -23.90
C SER A 151 17.44 -13.65 -25.15
N ARG A 152 16.18 -13.57 -25.58
CA ARG A 152 15.76 -12.71 -26.70
C ARG A 152 16.04 -11.23 -26.39
N ASP A 153 15.59 -10.75 -25.24
CA ASP A 153 15.67 -9.34 -24.87
C ASP A 153 17.12 -8.86 -24.70
N ASP A 154 18.01 -9.73 -24.20
CA ASP A 154 19.44 -9.44 -24.09
C ASP A 154 20.13 -9.43 -25.46
N LEU A 155 19.80 -10.35 -26.36
CA LEU A 155 20.27 -10.32 -27.76
C LEU A 155 19.82 -9.05 -28.48
N MET A 156 18.55 -8.66 -28.32
CA MET A 156 18.05 -7.42 -28.91
C MET A 156 18.73 -6.19 -28.31
N TYR A 157 18.97 -6.17 -27.00
CA TYR A 157 19.66 -5.05 -26.36
C TYR A 157 21.12 -4.92 -26.83
N GLU A 158 21.84 -6.04 -26.94
CA GLU A 158 23.21 -6.06 -27.46
C GLU A 158 23.26 -5.56 -28.91
N GLN A 159 22.32 -6.00 -29.75
CA GLN A 159 22.21 -5.48 -31.11
C GLN A 159 21.91 -3.97 -31.14
N TYR A 160 20.99 -3.50 -30.30
CA TYR A 160 20.67 -2.07 -30.19
C TYR A 160 21.89 -1.22 -29.79
N ARG A 161 22.71 -1.76 -28.88
CA ARG A 161 23.93 -1.11 -28.39
C ARG A 161 25.02 -1.03 -29.46
N MET A 162 25.10 -2.03 -30.35
CA MET A 162 26.06 -2.06 -31.46
C MET A 162 25.61 -1.16 -32.61
N ASP A 163 24.39 -1.34 -33.10
CA ASP A 163 23.81 -0.53 -34.17
C ASP A 163 22.29 -0.40 -34.03
N SER A 164 21.88 0.72 -33.43
CA SER A 164 20.46 1.07 -33.26
C SER A 164 19.67 1.21 -34.56
N LYS A 165 20.33 1.37 -35.72
CA LYS A 165 19.68 1.55 -37.03
C LYS A 165 19.56 0.25 -37.82
N ASN A 166 20.20 -0.83 -37.37
CA ASN A 166 20.18 -2.11 -38.05
C ASN A 166 18.87 -2.86 -37.78
N THR A 167 17.84 -2.49 -38.54
CA THR A 167 16.51 -3.08 -38.46
C THR A 167 16.47 -4.53 -38.98
N SER A 168 17.38 -4.92 -39.89
CA SER A 168 17.40 -6.28 -40.45
C SER A 168 17.74 -7.33 -39.40
N ASP A 169 18.78 -7.09 -38.59
CA ASP A 169 19.20 -8.05 -37.57
C ASP A 169 18.20 -8.10 -36.41
N MET A 170 17.59 -6.96 -36.07
CA MET A 170 16.47 -6.90 -35.13
C MET A 170 15.27 -7.72 -35.59
N ASN A 171 14.96 -7.67 -36.90
CA ASN A 171 13.89 -8.47 -37.49
C ASN A 171 14.25 -9.96 -37.50
N LEU A 172 15.50 -10.32 -37.78
CA LEU A 172 15.95 -11.73 -37.73
C LEU A 172 15.77 -12.33 -36.33
N ILE A 173 16.16 -11.60 -35.29
CA ILE A 173 15.94 -12.02 -33.89
C ILE A 173 14.44 -12.15 -33.61
N SER A 174 13.62 -11.21 -34.09
CA SER A 174 12.18 -11.25 -33.88
C SER A 174 11.52 -12.47 -34.54
N ILE A 175 11.93 -12.83 -35.76
CA ILE A 175 11.44 -14.02 -36.48
C ILE A 175 11.89 -15.30 -35.75
N TYR A 176 13.14 -15.36 -35.31
CA TYR A 176 13.68 -16.54 -34.63
C TYR A 176 12.95 -16.84 -33.31
N PHE A 177 12.56 -15.81 -32.57
CA PHE A 177 11.84 -15.93 -31.30
C PHE A 177 10.31 -15.76 -31.42
N GLU A 178 9.74 -15.89 -32.63
CA GLU A 178 8.30 -15.73 -32.86
C GLU A 178 7.48 -16.72 -32.03
N ASP A 179 7.92 -17.97 -31.95
CA ASP A 179 7.25 -19.03 -31.17
C ASP A 179 7.18 -18.70 -29.67
N VAL A 180 8.14 -17.92 -29.14
CA VAL A 180 8.14 -17.48 -27.74
C VAL A 180 7.00 -16.51 -27.46
N GLN A 181 6.66 -15.65 -28.43
CA GLN A 181 5.48 -14.80 -28.32
C GLN A 181 4.20 -15.65 -28.29
N GLY A 182 4.11 -16.67 -29.15
CA GLY A 182 3.01 -17.64 -29.14
C GLY A 182 2.85 -18.36 -27.80
N LEU A 183 3.96 -18.80 -27.19
CA LEU A 183 3.96 -19.41 -25.85
C LEU A 183 3.50 -18.43 -24.77
N SER A 184 3.94 -17.17 -24.82
CA SER A 184 3.48 -16.15 -23.89
C SER A 184 1.97 -15.94 -23.99
N ASP A 185 1.42 -15.93 -25.21
CA ASP A 185 -0.01 -15.77 -25.43
C ASP A 185 -0.81 -17.00 -24.98
N GLU A 186 -0.30 -18.21 -25.21
CA GLU A 186 -0.95 -19.45 -24.74
C GLU A 186 -0.91 -19.57 -23.21
N LEU A 187 0.22 -19.26 -22.57
CA LEU A 187 0.30 -19.18 -21.12
C LEU A 187 -0.73 -18.16 -20.59
N ALA A 188 -0.80 -16.97 -21.19
CA ALA A 188 -1.74 -15.93 -20.79
C ALA A 188 -3.19 -16.43 -20.89
N LYS A 189 -3.58 -17.12 -21.98
CA LYS A 189 -4.93 -17.72 -22.09
C LYS A 189 -5.24 -18.67 -20.94
N GLN A 190 -4.30 -19.54 -20.56
CA GLN A 190 -4.49 -20.44 -19.42
C GLN A 190 -4.65 -19.67 -18.10
N LEU A 191 -3.87 -18.60 -17.87
CA LEU A 191 -4.04 -17.73 -16.70
C LEU A 191 -5.45 -17.10 -16.66
N TRP A 192 -5.92 -16.56 -17.79
CA TRP A 192 -7.25 -15.94 -17.87
C TRP A 192 -8.36 -16.96 -17.64
N MET A 193 -8.24 -18.18 -18.17
CA MET A 193 -9.20 -19.25 -17.97
C MET A 193 -9.32 -19.64 -16.48
N VAL A 194 -8.19 -19.72 -15.77
CA VAL A 194 -8.18 -19.99 -14.31
C VAL A 194 -8.82 -18.83 -13.54
N LEU A 195 -8.54 -17.58 -13.91
CA LEU A 195 -9.12 -16.38 -13.27
C LEU A 195 -10.62 -16.25 -13.52
N GLN A 196 -11.11 -16.55 -14.72
CA GLN A 196 -12.54 -16.62 -15.04
C GLN A 196 -13.27 -17.66 -14.20
N ARG A 197 -12.58 -18.75 -13.83
CA ARG A 197 -13.11 -19.81 -12.97
C ARG A 197 -12.68 -19.67 -11.52
N SER A 198 -12.13 -18.53 -11.12
CA SER A 198 -11.51 -18.28 -9.81
C SER A 198 -12.36 -18.76 -8.64
N MET A 199 -13.67 -18.50 -8.67
CA MET A 199 -14.61 -18.91 -7.63
C MET A 199 -14.72 -20.43 -7.44
N VAL A 200 -14.66 -21.19 -8.53
CA VAL A 200 -14.68 -22.67 -8.48
C VAL A 200 -13.30 -23.19 -8.12
N THR A 201 -12.26 -22.60 -8.70
CA THR A 201 -10.86 -22.95 -8.44
C THR A 201 -10.52 -22.81 -6.96
N VAL A 202 -10.85 -21.68 -6.33
CA VAL A 202 -10.57 -21.42 -4.90
C VAL A 202 -11.23 -22.44 -3.97
N ARG A 203 -12.38 -23.00 -4.35
CA ARG A 203 -13.04 -24.04 -3.53
C ARG A 203 -12.41 -25.42 -3.69
N ARG A 204 -11.89 -25.73 -4.89
CA ARG A 204 -11.32 -27.05 -5.20
C ARG A 204 -9.84 -27.12 -4.89
N ASP A 205 -9.09 -26.13 -5.37
CA ASP A 205 -7.65 -26.01 -5.23
C ASP A 205 -7.24 -24.52 -5.22
N PRO A 206 -7.09 -23.90 -4.04
CA PRO A 206 -6.57 -22.54 -3.90
C PRO A 206 -5.15 -22.37 -4.45
N THR A 207 -4.33 -23.43 -4.49
CA THR A 207 -2.91 -23.33 -4.84
C THR A 207 -2.70 -22.97 -6.32
N MET A 208 -3.62 -23.43 -7.18
CA MET A 208 -3.64 -23.06 -8.59
C MET A 208 -3.87 -21.55 -8.78
N LEU A 209 -4.79 -20.95 -8.02
CA LEU A 209 -5.02 -19.51 -8.09
C LEU A 209 -3.81 -18.72 -7.57
N VAL A 210 -3.23 -19.14 -6.45
CA VAL A 210 -1.99 -18.54 -5.92
C VAL A 210 -0.86 -18.58 -6.95
N SER A 211 -0.73 -19.69 -7.67
CA SER A 211 0.26 -19.86 -8.73
C SER A 211 0.07 -18.85 -9.86
N VAL A 212 -1.17 -18.66 -10.33
CA VAL A 212 -1.52 -17.66 -11.34
C VAL A 212 -1.21 -16.24 -10.85
N VAL A 213 -1.66 -15.88 -9.65
CA VAL A 213 -1.42 -14.54 -9.08
C VAL A 213 0.07 -14.28 -8.90
N ARG A 214 0.84 -15.29 -8.50
CA ARG A 214 2.31 -15.20 -8.35
C ARG A 214 3.02 -14.96 -9.68
N ILE A 215 2.55 -15.58 -10.77
CA ILE A 215 3.07 -15.31 -12.12
C ILE A 215 2.82 -13.85 -12.50
N ILE A 216 1.60 -13.35 -12.29
CA ILE A 216 1.22 -11.97 -12.62
C ILE A 216 2.05 -10.96 -11.81
N GLU A 217 2.23 -11.17 -10.51
CA GLU A 217 3.08 -10.31 -9.66
C GLU A 217 4.54 -10.31 -10.12
N ARG A 218 5.06 -11.46 -10.57
CA ARG A 218 6.41 -11.55 -11.13
C ARG A 218 6.53 -10.77 -12.43
N GLU A 219 5.54 -10.86 -13.32
CA GLU A 219 5.49 -10.08 -14.57
C GLU A 219 5.42 -8.57 -14.33
N VAL A 220 4.62 -8.12 -13.35
CA VAL A 220 4.57 -6.70 -12.95
C VAL A 220 5.94 -6.21 -12.47
N LYS A 221 6.66 -7.05 -11.72
CA LYS A 221 8.02 -6.72 -11.26
C LYS A 221 9.02 -6.66 -12.41
N ILE A 222 8.90 -7.53 -13.41
CA ILE A 222 9.72 -7.51 -14.63
C ILE A 222 9.43 -6.24 -15.43
N ASP A 223 8.16 -5.92 -15.67
CA ASP A 223 7.74 -4.70 -16.38
C ASP A 223 8.31 -3.44 -15.71
N ARG A 224 8.27 -3.36 -14.37
CA ARG A 224 8.86 -2.24 -13.63
C ARG A 224 10.37 -2.11 -13.89
N ARG A 225 11.10 -3.23 -13.81
CA ARG A 225 12.55 -3.26 -14.10
C ARG A 225 12.87 -2.84 -15.53
N MET A 226 12.08 -3.29 -16.51
CA MET A 226 12.28 -2.91 -17.91
C MET A 226 12.01 -1.42 -18.15
N VAL A 227 10.98 -0.85 -17.51
CA VAL A 227 10.70 0.59 -17.58
C VAL A 227 11.83 1.40 -16.94
N ASP A 228 12.37 0.95 -15.81
CA ASP A 228 13.52 1.63 -15.18
C ASP A 228 14.80 1.50 -16.02
N ARG A 229 15.06 0.34 -16.63
CA ARG A 229 16.15 0.15 -17.59
C ARG A 229 16.01 1.07 -18.79
N LYS A 230 14.79 1.24 -19.33
CA LYS A 230 14.51 2.17 -20.44
C LYS A 230 14.89 3.61 -20.12
N LYS A 231 14.69 4.07 -18.88
CA LYS A 231 15.10 5.43 -18.46
C LYS A 231 16.62 5.62 -18.55
N GLN A 232 17.40 4.56 -18.37
CA GLN A 232 18.86 4.57 -18.42
C GLN A 232 19.41 4.34 -19.82
N THR A 233 18.82 3.39 -20.57
CA THR A 233 19.38 2.90 -21.84
C THR A 233 18.63 3.36 -23.09
N GLY A 234 17.41 3.90 -22.95
CA GLY A 234 16.52 4.25 -24.06
C GLY A 234 15.83 3.06 -24.75
N PHE A 235 16.28 1.83 -24.49
CA PHE A 235 15.77 0.61 -25.12
C PHE A 235 14.68 -0.08 -24.28
N ILE A 236 13.66 -0.61 -24.95
CA ILE A 236 12.68 -1.52 -24.36
C ILE A 236 12.35 -2.61 -25.38
N PRO A 237 12.32 -3.90 -24.98
CA PRO A 237 11.94 -4.98 -25.88
C PRO A 237 10.50 -4.83 -26.39
N PRO A 238 10.20 -5.34 -27.61
CA PRO A 238 8.84 -5.36 -28.13
C PRO A 238 7.91 -6.19 -27.23
N GLY A 239 6.67 -5.73 -27.04
CA GLY A 239 5.69 -6.39 -26.18
C GLY A 239 5.78 -6.05 -24.69
N ARG A 240 6.74 -5.23 -24.27
CA ARG A 240 6.85 -4.73 -22.88
C ARG A 240 6.41 -3.25 -22.79
N PRO A 241 5.71 -2.82 -21.72
CA PRO A 241 5.21 -3.62 -20.59
C PRO A 241 3.95 -4.43 -20.95
N LYS A 242 3.82 -5.64 -20.40
CA LYS A 242 2.68 -6.54 -20.67
C LYS A 242 1.39 -6.14 -19.93
N ARG A 243 1.52 -5.46 -18.78
CA ARG A 243 0.38 -4.98 -17.95
C ARG A 243 -0.64 -6.06 -17.57
N TRP A 244 -0.17 -7.26 -17.24
CA TRP A 244 -1.05 -8.39 -16.87
C TRP A 244 -1.88 -8.15 -15.62
N LYS A 245 -1.45 -7.25 -14.72
CA LYS A 245 -2.24 -6.83 -13.57
C LYS A 245 -3.56 -6.16 -13.98
N ASP A 246 -3.51 -5.26 -14.96
CA ASP A 246 -4.71 -4.53 -15.40
C ASP A 246 -5.69 -5.51 -16.07
N LYS A 247 -5.17 -6.38 -16.95
CA LYS A 247 -5.94 -7.47 -17.57
C LYS A 247 -6.53 -8.44 -16.56
N MET A 248 -5.81 -8.77 -15.48
CA MET A 248 -6.33 -9.63 -14.42
C MET A 248 -7.57 -9.03 -13.77
N PHE A 249 -7.54 -7.73 -13.43
CA PHE A 249 -8.70 -7.05 -12.86
C PHE A 249 -9.85 -6.93 -13.85
N GLU A 250 -9.57 -6.66 -15.12
CA GLU A 250 -10.58 -6.66 -16.20
C GLU A 250 -11.26 -8.03 -16.33
N VAL A 251 -10.50 -9.13 -16.32
CA VAL A 251 -11.04 -10.51 -16.38
C VAL A 251 -11.89 -10.82 -15.14
N LEU A 252 -11.44 -10.42 -13.95
CA LEU A 252 -12.20 -10.61 -12.72
C LEU A 252 -13.49 -9.79 -12.72
N GLU A 253 -13.44 -8.53 -13.17
CA GLU A 253 -14.62 -7.67 -13.31
C GLU A 253 -15.62 -8.27 -14.30
N GLY A 254 -15.16 -8.67 -15.49
CA GLY A 254 -15.98 -9.34 -16.49
C GLY A 254 -16.63 -10.62 -15.96
N THR A 255 -15.89 -11.42 -15.16
CA THR A 255 -16.42 -12.64 -14.53
C THR A 255 -17.57 -12.34 -13.58
N VAL A 256 -17.43 -11.29 -12.75
CA VAL A 256 -18.47 -10.86 -11.81
C VAL A 256 -19.69 -10.33 -12.58
N SER A 257 -19.47 -9.49 -13.60
CA SER A 257 -20.55 -8.94 -14.43
C SER A 257 -21.32 -10.02 -15.18
N THR A 258 -20.64 -10.92 -15.89
CA THR A 258 -21.29 -12.05 -16.60
C THR A 258 -22.08 -12.95 -15.66
N ARG A 259 -21.60 -13.13 -14.41
CA ARG A 259 -22.34 -13.92 -13.41
C ARG A 259 -23.60 -13.22 -12.91
N ILE A 260 -23.56 -11.90 -12.73
CA ILE A 260 -24.75 -11.11 -12.39
C ILE A 260 -25.73 -11.07 -13.58
N GLU A 261 -25.24 -10.94 -14.81
CA GLU A 261 -26.05 -10.95 -16.03
C GLU A 261 -26.70 -12.30 -16.32
N SER A 262 -25.97 -13.41 -16.18
CA SER A 262 -26.51 -14.77 -16.36
C SER A 262 -27.66 -15.12 -15.39
N THR A 263 -27.91 -14.27 -14.38
CA THR A 263 -29.07 -14.38 -13.49
C THR A 263 -30.40 -13.98 -14.18
N GLN A 264 -30.35 -13.37 -15.38
CA GLN A 264 -31.49 -12.87 -16.16
C GLN A 264 -32.37 -13.94 -16.83
N ALA A 265 -32.45 -15.17 -16.31
CA ALA A 265 -33.34 -16.19 -16.88
C ALA A 265 -34.85 -15.89 -16.68
N VAL A 266 -35.21 -14.80 -16.01
CA VAL A 266 -36.60 -14.43 -15.71
C VAL A 266 -36.94 -13.13 -16.43
N THR A 267 -37.68 -13.23 -17.53
CA THR A 267 -38.20 -12.08 -18.27
C THR A 267 -39.58 -11.68 -17.75
N ARG A 268 -39.95 -10.42 -18.01
CA ARG A 268 -41.27 -9.86 -17.67
C ARG A 268 -42.44 -10.64 -18.25
N GLU A 269 -42.22 -11.33 -19.37
CA GLU A 269 -43.21 -12.16 -20.05
C GLU A 269 -43.56 -13.44 -19.26
N VAL A 270 -42.62 -13.93 -18.43
CA VAL A 270 -42.76 -15.20 -17.72
C VAL A 270 -43.27 -15.01 -16.29
N ASP A 271 -42.92 -13.90 -15.63
CA ASP A 271 -43.24 -13.67 -14.22
C ASP A 271 -43.55 -12.18 -13.96
N LYS A 272 -44.73 -11.88 -13.40
CA LYS A 272 -45.10 -10.51 -13.01
C LYS A 272 -44.22 -9.97 -11.88
N MET A 273 -43.54 -10.85 -11.14
CA MET A 273 -42.61 -10.51 -10.05
C MET A 273 -41.14 -10.66 -10.51
N TRP A 274 -40.87 -10.70 -11.82
CA TRP A 274 -39.55 -10.93 -12.39
C TRP A 274 -38.46 -10.04 -11.77
N LEU A 275 -38.74 -8.75 -11.57
CA LEU A 275 -37.76 -7.80 -11.05
C LEU A 275 -37.43 -8.05 -9.58
N VAL A 276 -38.44 -8.31 -8.75
CA VAL A 276 -38.24 -8.66 -7.33
C VAL A 276 -37.41 -9.93 -7.21
N ARG A 277 -37.73 -10.93 -8.03
CA ARG A 277 -37.01 -12.20 -8.08
C ARG A 277 -35.57 -12.02 -8.57
N LEU A 278 -35.36 -11.24 -9.62
CA LEU A 278 -34.03 -10.91 -10.16
C LEU A 278 -33.15 -10.23 -9.11
N LEU A 279 -33.69 -9.23 -8.42
CA LEU A 279 -32.98 -8.49 -7.37
C LEU A 279 -32.63 -9.37 -6.18
N GLU A 280 -33.53 -10.27 -5.78
CA GLU A 280 -33.30 -11.18 -4.65
C GLU A 280 -32.28 -12.28 -4.99
N ILE A 281 -32.33 -12.84 -6.21
CA ILE A 281 -31.34 -13.81 -6.67
C ILE A 281 -29.96 -13.14 -6.80
N THR A 282 -29.90 -11.91 -7.35
CA THR A 282 -28.66 -11.12 -7.44
C THR A 282 -28.06 -10.89 -6.04
N ARG A 283 -28.88 -10.47 -5.08
CA ARG A 283 -28.46 -10.28 -3.68
C ARG A 283 -27.87 -11.56 -3.09
N LYS A 284 -28.55 -12.70 -3.28
CA LYS A 284 -28.08 -14.00 -2.77
C LYS A 284 -26.74 -14.40 -3.37
N TYR A 285 -26.59 -14.31 -4.69
CA TYR A 285 -25.33 -14.65 -5.36
C TYR A 285 -24.17 -13.76 -4.94
N VAL A 286 -24.38 -12.44 -4.87
CA VAL A 286 -23.35 -11.50 -4.44
C VAL A 286 -22.91 -11.79 -3.01
N LEU A 287 -23.85 -12.08 -2.10
CA LEU A 287 -23.51 -12.44 -0.71
C LEU A 287 -22.75 -13.76 -0.63
N ASP A 288 -23.22 -14.80 -1.31
CA ASP A 288 -22.55 -16.10 -1.34
C ASP A 288 -21.11 -15.95 -1.85
N ASP A 289 -20.93 -15.17 -2.93
CA ASP A 289 -19.63 -14.85 -3.51
C ASP A 289 -18.72 -14.06 -2.56
N LEU A 290 -19.23 -13.00 -1.94
CA LEU A 290 -18.45 -12.19 -0.99
C LEU A 290 -18.00 -13.00 0.23
N ILE A 291 -18.79 -13.98 0.68
CA ILE A 291 -18.41 -14.91 1.75
C ILE A 291 -17.19 -15.75 1.31
N ILE A 292 -17.19 -16.29 0.10
CA ILE A 292 -16.06 -17.05 -0.44
C ILE A 292 -14.84 -16.17 -0.64
N VAL A 293 -15.05 -14.94 -1.12
CA VAL A 293 -13.98 -13.97 -1.30
C VAL A 293 -13.30 -13.72 0.04
N LYS A 294 -14.08 -13.35 1.06
CA LYS A 294 -13.58 -13.07 2.41
C LYS A 294 -12.85 -14.26 3.03
N ASN A 295 -13.39 -15.46 2.89
CA ASN A 295 -12.89 -16.62 3.63
C ASN A 295 -11.74 -17.35 2.93
N LEU A 296 -11.73 -17.40 1.59
CA LEU A 296 -10.79 -18.22 0.82
C LEU A 296 -9.99 -17.39 -0.19
N MET A 297 -10.64 -16.51 -0.94
CA MET A 297 -9.99 -15.80 -2.05
C MET A 297 -8.98 -14.76 -1.55
N VAL A 298 -9.27 -14.03 -0.47
CA VAL A 298 -8.36 -13.03 0.11
C VAL A 298 -7.00 -13.62 0.47
N GLN A 299 -6.93 -14.89 0.86
CA GLN A 299 -5.67 -15.57 1.18
C GLN A 299 -4.81 -15.87 -0.06
N CYS A 300 -5.42 -15.86 -1.26
CA CYS A 300 -4.73 -16.15 -2.52
C CYS A 300 -4.09 -14.90 -3.16
N PHE A 301 -4.46 -13.70 -2.71
CA PHE A 301 -3.97 -12.43 -3.26
C PHE A 301 -3.05 -11.70 -2.28
N PRO A 302 -2.10 -10.88 -2.76
CA PRO A 302 -1.32 -10.00 -1.90
C PRO A 302 -2.22 -9.01 -1.12
N PRO A 303 -1.84 -8.60 0.11
CA PRO A 303 -2.67 -7.71 0.95
C PRO A 303 -3.03 -6.36 0.30
N HIS A 304 -2.21 -5.88 -0.63
CA HIS A 304 -2.41 -4.59 -1.29
C HIS A 304 -3.42 -4.65 -2.46
N TYR A 305 -4.01 -5.81 -2.75
CA TYR A 305 -5.03 -6.01 -3.79
C TYR A 305 -6.47 -5.89 -3.25
N ASN A 306 -6.71 -5.09 -2.20
CA ASN A 306 -8.01 -5.01 -1.50
C ASN A 306 -9.09 -4.25 -2.30
N THR A 307 -9.45 -4.75 -3.49
CA THR A 307 -10.40 -4.12 -4.43
C THR A 307 -11.59 -5.02 -4.79
N PHE A 308 -11.73 -6.21 -4.20
CA PHE A 308 -12.87 -7.10 -4.52
C PHE A 308 -14.23 -6.50 -4.17
N ASN A 309 -14.33 -5.77 -3.05
CA ASN A 309 -15.59 -5.12 -2.67
C ASN A 309 -15.98 -4.02 -3.65
N SER A 310 -15.01 -3.26 -4.17
CA SER A 310 -15.27 -2.27 -5.22
C SER A 310 -15.70 -2.92 -6.54
N LEU A 311 -15.14 -4.08 -6.91
CA LEU A 311 -15.55 -4.81 -8.12
C LEU A 311 -17.02 -5.22 -8.07
N TYR A 312 -17.44 -5.87 -6.98
CA TYR A 312 -18.84 -6.26 -6.79
C TYR A 312 -19.78 -5.06 -6.71
N HIS A 313 -19.38 -4.00 -6.01
CA HIS A 313 -20.17 -2.78 -5.94
C HIS A 313 -20.37 -2.14 -7.31
N ASN A 314 -19.30 -2.04 -8.11
CA ASN A 314 -19.36 -1.46 -9.45
C ASN A 314 -20.24 -2.30 -10.38
N ALA A 315 -20.11 -3.63 -10.35
CA ALA A 315 -20.93 -4.52 -11.16
C ALA A 315 -22.43 -4.43 -10.80
N VAL A 316 -22.77 -4.43 -9.50
CA VAL A 316 -24.16 -4.24 -9.04
C VAL A 316 -24.67 -2.84 -9.41
N SER A 317 -23.85 -1.80 -9.26
CA SER A 317 -24.23 -0.43 -9.62
C SER A 317 -24.48 -0.28 -11.11
N SER A 318 -23.62 -0.86 -11.96
CA SER A 318 -23.82 -0.90 -13.42
C SER A 318 -25.14 -1.59 -13.75
N ARG A 319 -25.40 -2.74 -13.13
CA ARG A 319 -26.64 -3.49 -13.35
C ARG A 319 -27.89 -2.71 -12.95
N VAL A 320 -27.86 -2.03 -11.81
CA VAL A 320 -28.98 -1.17 -11.37
C VAL A 320 -29.19 0.01 -12.33
N LYS A 321 -28.11 0.59 -12.87
CA LYS A 321 -28.18 1.66 -13.87
C LYS A 321 -28.77 1.17 -15.20
N GLU A 322 -28.42 -0.03 -15.66
CA GLU A 322 -29.04 -0.66 -16.84
C GLU A 322 -30.53 -0.87 -16.64
N LEU A 323 -30.93 -1.47 -15.51
CA LEU A 323 -32.34 -1.68 -15.17
C LEU A 323 -33.11 -0.35 -15.07
N ALA A 324 -32.48 0.71 -14.57
CA ALA A 324 -33.06 2.06 -14.52
C ALA A 324 -33.19 2.72 -15.91
N PHE A 325 -32.39 2.30 -16.88
CA PHE A 325 -32.46 2.78 -18.25
C PHE A 325 -33.58 2.11 -19.05
N ASP A 326 -33.93 0.86 -18.74
CA ASP A 326 -35.09 0.19 -19.31
C ASP A 326 -36.41 0.86 -18.87
N ASP A 327 -37.45 0.73 -19.71
CA ASP A 327 -38.79 1.28 -19.45
C ASP A 327 -39.53 0.44 -18.38
N LEU A 328 -39.26 0.77 -17.12
CA LEU A 328 -39.88 0.14 -15.95
C LEU A 328 -41.31 0.65 -15.72
N GLU A 329 -42.23 -0.24 -15.32
CA GLU A 329 -43.55 0.14 -14.80
C GLU A 329 -43.46 0.73 -13.39
N ALA A 330 -44.49 1.49 -12.97
CA ALA A 330 -44.52 2.13 -11.65
C ALA A 330 -44.34 1.15 -10.47
N ASN A 331 -44.95 -0.04 -10.53
CA ASN A 331 -44.77 -1.12 -9.55
C ASN A 331 -43.36 -1.71 -9.53
N GLU A 332 -42.69 -1.76 -10.68
CA GLU A 332 -41.30 -2.22 -10.82
C GLU A 332 -40.32 -1.17 -10.26
N ILE A 333 -40.57 0.12 -10.51
CA ILE A 333 -39.83 1.23 -9.92
C ILE A 333 -39.93 1.17 -8.38
N VAL A 334 -41.14 1.01 -7.83
CA VAL A 334 -41.33 0.89 -6.37
C VAL A 334 -40.59 -0.34 -5.82
N SER A 335 -40.59 -1.46 -6.54
CA SER A 335 -39.87 -2.68 -6.14
C SER A 335 -38.35 -2.49 -6.11
N LEU A 336 -37.79 -1.83 -7.14
CA LEU A 336 -36.37 -1.49 -7.22
C LEU A 336 -35.97 -0.54 -6.09
N LEU A 337 -36.75 0.53 -5.88
CA LEU A 337 -36.50 1.50 -4.82
C LEU A 337 -36.60 0.88 -3.42
N THR A 338 -37.57 -0.02 -3.20
CA THR A 338 -37.71 -0.77 -1.94
C THR A 338 -36.54 -1.71 -1.70
N TRP A 339 -36.03 -2.36 -2.74
CA TRP A 339 -34.85 -3.22 -2.64
C TRP A 339 -33.59 -2.40 -2.32
N VAL A 340 -33.42 -1.24 -2.94
CA VAL A 340 -32.33 -0.30 -2.61
C VAL A 340 -32.45 0.14 -1.15
N LEU A 341 -33.62 0.59 -0.69
CA LEU A 341 -33.87 0.96 0.72
C LEU A 341 -33.46 -0.12 1.71
N ASN A 342 -33.95 -1.34 1.49
CA ASN A 342 -33.71 -2.46 2.40
C ASN A 342 -32.24 -2.88 2.38
N THR A 343 -31.57 -2.76 1.24
CA THR A 343 -30.13 -2.99 1.12
C THR A 343 -29.37 -1.95 1.94
N TYR A 344 -29.66 -0.65 1.77
CA TYR A 344 -28.98 0.42 2.50
C TYR A 344 -29.23 0.42 4.01
N LYS A 345 -30.44 0.04 4.45
CA LYS A 345 -30.70 -0.20 5.89
C LYS A 345 -29.80 -1.29 6.46
N ARG A 346 -29.61 -2.39 5.74
CA ARG A 346 -28.69 -3.47 6.16
C ARG A 346 -27.22 -3.04 6.10
N TYR A 347 -26.83 -2.26 5.09
CA TYR A 347 -25.50 -1.66 5.02
C TYR A 347 -25.22 -0.75 6.22
N ARG A 348 -26.23 0.03 6.66
CA ARG A 348 -26.16 0.84 7.88
C ARG A 348 -25.89 -0.02 9.11
N ASP A 349 -26.71 -1.05 9.34
CA ASP A 349 -26.55 -1.95 10.49
C ASP A 349 -25.16 -2.60 10.50
N GLN A 350 -24.67 -2.99 9.33
CA GLN A 350 -23.36 -3.60 9.20
C GLN A 350 -22.21 -2.60 9.38
N ALA A 351 -22.38 -1.34 8.96
CA ALA A 351 -21.43 -0.26 9.21
C ALA A 351 -21.32 0.07 10.71
N VAL A 352 -22.44 0.04 11.43
CA VAL A 352 -22.46 0.18 12.90
C VAL A 352 -21.69 -0.96 13.56
N MET A 353 -21.96 -2.22 13.18
CA MET A 353 -21.20 -3.38 13.68
C MET A 353 -19.69 -3.27 13.39
N TYR A 354 -19.33 -2.76 12.22
CA TYR A 354 -17.94 -2.59 11.80
C TYR A 354 -17.23 -1.49 12.59
N LYS A 355 -17.92 -0.41 12.94
CA LYS A 355 -17.44 0.60 13.91
C LYS A 355 -17.19 -0.05 15.27
N GLU A 356 -18.14 -0.81 15.79
CA GLU A 356 -18.00 -1.45 17.11
C GLU A 356 -16.86 -2.49 17.15
N GLU A 357 -16.57 -3.16 16.04
CA GLU A 357 -15.41 -4.04 15.90
C GLU A 357 -14.10 -3.24 15.91
N HIS A 358 -14.03 -2.14 15.15
CA HIS A 358 -12.86 -1.26 15.11
C HIS A 358 -12.56 -0.57 16.45
N LEU A 359 -13.59 -0.16 17.18
CA LEU A 359 -13.44 0.41 18.51
C LEU A 359 -12.94 -0.62 19.54
N ARG A 360 -13.16 -1.92 19.31
CA ARG A 360 -12.64 -3.00 20.17
C ARG A 360 -11.17 -3.29 19.89
N ASP A 361 -10.75 -3.24 18.63
CA ASP A 361 -9.35 -3.33 18.24
C ASP A 361 -9.06 -2.39 17.07
N ARG A 362 -8.37 -1.27 17.34
CA ARG A 362 -8.09 -0.26 16.30
C ARG A 362 -7.17 -0.77 15.19
N GLN A 363 -6.57 -1.95 15.31
CA GLN A 363 -5.81 -2.59 14.23
C GLN A 363 -6.69 -3.41 13.28
N LEU A 364 -7.93 -3.71 13.68
CA LEU A 364 -8.89 -4.51 12.93
C LEU A 364 -10.26 -3.84 12.93
N PRO A 365 -10.83 -3.49 11.78
CA PRO A 365 -10.40 -3.93 10.45
C PRO A 365 -9.32 -3.03 9.82
N GLN A 366 -8.35 -3.62 9.14
CA GLN A 366 -7.16 -2.94 8.56
C GLN A 366 -7.45 -1.81 7.56
N CYS A 367 -8.67 -1.72 7.02
CA CYS A 367 -9.08 -0.70 6.05
C CYS A 367 -10.35 0.06 6.49
N TYR A 368 -10.51 0.28 7.79
CA TYR A 368 -11.72 0.89 8.37
C TYR A 368 -12.13 2.20 7.67
N VAL A 369 -11.20 3.15 7.57
CA VAL A 369 -11.43 4.47 6.96
C VAL A 369 -11.81 4.36 5.48
N GLN A 370 -11.08 3.54 4.70
CA GLN A 370 -11.35 3.37 3.27
C GLN A 370 -12.75 2.80 3.03
N TYR A 371 -13.18 1.84 3.85
CA TYR A 371 -14.54 1.29 3.76
C TYR A 371 -15.61 2.31 4.14
N MET A 372 -15.42 3.12 5.19
CA MET A 372 -16.39 4.15 5.55
C MET A 372 -16.53 5.21 4.46
N ILE A 373 -15.42 5.64 3.85
CA ILE A 373 -15.44 6.57 2.71
C ILE A 373 -16.18 5.96 1.51
N ALA A 374 -15.94 4.68 1.20
CA ALA A 374 -16.64 4.00 0.11
C ALA A 374 -18.16 3.96 0.35
N ILE A 375 -18.62 3.69 1.58
CA ILE A 375 -20.05 3.69 1.94
C ILE A 375 -20.67 5.08 1.71
N ILE A 376 -20.00 6.14 2.14
CA ILE A 376 -20.48 7.52 1.95
C ILE A 376 -20.59 7.86 0.46
N ASN A 377 -19.55 7.53 -0.32
CA ASN A 377 -19.51 7.78 -1.76
C ASN A 377 -20.61 7.01 -2.50
N ASN A 378 -20.88 5.78 -2.08
CA ASN A 378 -21.96 4.96 -2.65
C ASN A 378 -23.33 5.57 -2.37
N CYS A 379 -23.59 6.05 -1.15
CA CYS A 379 -24.85 6.75 -0.83
C CYS A 379 -25.08 7.95 -1.75
N GLN A 380 -24.02 8.72 -2.03
CA GLN A 380 -24.07 9.87 -2.93
C GLN A 380 -24.34 9.46 -4.40
N THR A 381 -23.62 8.45 -4.91
CA THR A 381 -23.79 7.96 -6.29
C THR A 381 -25.20 7.41 -6.53
N PHE A 382 -25.77 6.72 -5.54
CA PHE A 382 -27.13 6.22 -5.62
C PHE A 382 -28.17 7.34 -5.53
N LYS A 383 -27.95 8.37 -4.71
CA LYS A 383 -28.80 9.57 -4.67
C LYS A 383 -28.89 10.24 -6.04
N GLU A 384 -27.76 10.37 -6.74
CA GLU A 384 -27.71 10.90 -8.11
C GLU A 384 -28.47 10.02 -9.11
N SER A 385 -28.34 8.69 -8.98
CA SER A 385 -29.04 7.72 -9.83
C SER A 385 -30.55 7.77 -9.63
N ILE A 386 -31.03 7.89 -8.39
CA ILE A 386 -32.46 8.05 -8.06
C ILE A 386 -33.00 9.38 -8.59
N ASN A 387 -32.23 10.47 -8.46
CA ASN A 387 -32.59 11.77 -9.02
C ASN A 387 -32.65 11.76 -10.56
N SER A 388 -31.81 10.96 -11.21
CA SER A 388 -31.87 10.72 -12.66
C SER A 388 -33.14 9.97 -13.05
N LEU A 389 -33.49 8.91 -12.31
CA LEU A 389 -34.72 8.14 -12.52
C LEU A 389 -35.96 9.01 -12.34
N LYS A 390 -35.98 9.85 -11.30
CA LYS A 390 -37.04 10.83 -11.03
C LYS A 390 -37.25 11.78 -12.20
N ARG A 391 -36.17 12.36 -12.73
CA ARG A 391 -36.22 13.26 -13.91
C ARG A 391 -36.77 12.56 -15.16
N LYS A 392 -36.50 11.25 -15.32
CA LYS A 392 -36.95 10.48 -16.48
C LYS A 392 -38.44 10.11 -16.40
N TYR A 393 -38.95 9.76 -15.21
CA TYR A 393 -40.29 9.18 -15.04
C TYR A 393 -41.32 10.10 -14.35
N SER A 394 -40.93 11.23 -13.76
CA SER A 394 -41.87 12.17 -13.11
C SER A 394 -42.22 13.35 -14.02
N GLN A 395 -43.46 13.40 -14.53
CA GLN A 395 -44.07 14.61 -15.11
C GLN A 395 -44.90 15.42 -14.09
N SER A 396 -45.18 14.86 -12.90
CA SER A 396 -45.92 15.52 -11.82
C SER A 396 -45.02 15.81 -10.61
N SER A 397 -45.20 16.99 -10.02
CA SER A 397 -44.35 17.59 -8.99
C SER A 397 -44.55 17.04 -7.56
N GLU A 398 -45.34 15.99 -7.36
CA GLU A 398 -45.63 15.47 -6.03
C GLU A 398 -44.62 14.37 -5.63
N LEU A 399 -43.87 14.62 -4.55
CA LEU A 399 -42.97 13.63 -3.97
C LEU A 399 -43.79 12.45 -3.41
N SER A 400 -43.53 11.24 -3.89
CA SER A 400 -44.05 10.03 -3.25
C SER A 400 -43.43 9.90 -1.84
N ASP A 401 -44.21 9.45 -0.85
CA ASP A 401 -43.72 9.18 0.51
C ASP A 401 -42.52 8.21 0.52
N SER A 402 -42.45 7.31 -0.48
CA SER A 402 -41.30 6.43 -0.71
C SER A 402 -40.02 7.19 -1.04
N ASP A 403 -40.10 8.29 -1.80
CA ASP A 403 -38.94 9.06 -2.24
C ASP A 403 -38.29 9.79 -1.07
N THR A 404 -39.12 10.38 -0.21
CA THR A 404 -38.63 11.06 0.99
C THR A 404 -37.99 10.08 1.97
N ALA A 405 -38.52 8.85 2.05
CA ALA A 405 -37.94 7.79 2.88
C ALA A 405 -36.57 7.31 2.36
N ILE A 406 -36.40 7.22 1.04
CA ILE A 406 -35.13 6.85 0.39
C ILE A 406 -34.08 7.91 0.62
N GLU A 407 -34.41 9.17 0.33
CA GLU A 407 -33.47 10.26 0.49
C GLU A 407 -33.07 10.44 1.96
N ARG A 408 -34.03 10.31 2.88
CA ARG A 408 -33.77 10.32 4.33
C ARG A 408 -32.81 9.21 4.74
N THR A 409 -33.07 7.96 4.32
CA THR A 409 -32.23 6.81 4.67
C THR A 409 -30.80 6.97 4.14
N LEU A 410 -30.63 7.37 2.86
CA LEU A 410 -29.30 7.57 2.27
C LEU A 410 -28.53 8.70 2.97
N ASN A 411 -29.19 9.82 3.28
CA ASN A 411 -28.58 10.93 4.00
C ASN A 411 -28.20 10.53 5.45
N GLU A 412 -29.02 9.74 6.14
CA GLU A 412 -28.73 9.22 7.48
C GLU A 412 -27.50 8.32 7.48
N VAL A 413 -27.39 7.36 6.55
CA VAL A 413 -26.23 6.47 6.43
C VAL A 413 -24.95 7.26 6.13
N ALA A 414 -25.02 8.22 5.20
CA ALA A 414 -23.87 9.06 4.88
C ALA A 414 -23.44 9.93 6.07
N LYS A 415 -24.40 10.52 6.78
CA LYS A 415 -24.14 11.36 7.97
C LYS A 415 -23.51 10.54 9.10
N GLU A 416 -24.02 9.35 9.36
CA GLU A 416 -23.44 8.43 10.35
C GLU A 416 -22.03 7.98 9.96
N GLY A 417 -21.81 7.62 8.69
CA GLY A 417 -20.47 7.30 8.19
C GLY A 417 -19.47 8.45 8.38
N CYS A 418 -19.88 9.69 8.07
CA CYS A 418 -19.06 10.88 8.31
C CYS A 418 -18.77 11.07 9.81
N GLN A 419 -19.76 10.86 10.68
CA GLN A 419 -19.58 10.95 12.11
C GLN A 419 -18.59 9.89 12.61
N PHE A 420 -18.64 8.67 12.09
CA PHE A 420 -17.71 7.60 12.49
C PHE A 420 -16.26 7.91 12.10
N LEU A 421 -16.04 8.54 10.93
CA LEU A 421 -14.73 9.02 10.52
C LEU A 421 -14.24 10.18 11.38
N LEU A 422 -15.13 11.10 11.75
CA LEU A 422 -14.80 12.20 12.67
C LEU A 422 -14.42 11.68 14.06
N ASP A 423 -15.20 10.74 14.60
CA ASP A 423 -14.91 10.09 15.89
C ASP A 423 -13.50 9.47 15.88
N GLU A 424 -13.10 8.80 14.79
CA GLU A 424 -11.77 8.19 14.64
C GLU A 424 -10.64 9.24 14.67
N VAL A 425 -10.82 10.35 13.94
CA VAL A 425 -9.86 11.48 13.96
C VAL A 425 -9.79 12.12 15.34
N PHE A 426 -10.92 12.25 16.04
CA PHE A 426 -10.95 12.81 17.39
C PHE A 426 -10.27 11.90 18.41
N LEU A 427 -10.36 10.58 18.29
CA LEU A 427 -9.64 9.62 19.15
C LEU A 427 -8.11 9.77 19.02
N ASP A 428 -7.59 10.01 17.81
CA ASP A 428 -6.15 10.27 17.61
C ASP A 428 -5.70 11.62 18.19
N LEU A 429 -6.57 12.63 18.08
CA LEU A 429 -6.33 13.96 18.63
C LEU A 429 -6.44 13.95 20.16
N GLU A 430 -7.29 13.13 20.76
CA GLU A 430 -7.49 13.08 22.21
C GLU A 430 -6.22 12.63 22.96
N VAL A 431 -5.43 11.72 22.39
CA VAL A 431 -4.11 11.29 22.91
C VAL A 431 -3.09 12.43 22.91
N THR A 432 -3.18 13.34 21.94
CA THR A 432 -2.29 14.51 21.83
C THR A 432 -2.77 15.70 22.67
N PHE A 433 -4.08 15.87 22.84
CA PHE A 433 -4.65 16.99 23.59
C PHE A 433 -4.75 16.74 25.10
N THR A 434 -4.88 15.49 25.57
CA THR A 434 -4.90 15.17 27.02
C THR A 434 -3.68 15.72 27.79
N PRO A 435 -2.42 15.58 27.33
CA PRO A 435 -1.29 16.20 27.99
C PRO A 435 -1.32 17.74 27.95
N LEU A 436 -1.83 18.34 26.87
CA LEU A 436 -1.98 19.81 26.75
C LEU A 436 -2.97 20.38 27.79
N PHE A 437 -4.12 19.74 28.00
CA PHE A 437 -5.09 20.16 29.01
C PHE A 437 -4.59 19.95 30.45
N SER A 438 -3.75 18.93 30.68
CA SER A 438 -3.07 18.73 31.97
C SER A 438 -1.98 19.78 32.24
N CYS A 439 -1.30 20.27 31.20
CA CYS A 439 -0.33 21.38 31.32
C CYS A 439 -1.02 22.73 31.56
N PHE A 440 -2.17 23.00 30.93
CA PHE A 440 -2.91 24.25 31.13
C PHE A 440 -3.53 24.37 32.54
N SER A 441 -3.94 23.24 33.13
CA SER A 441 -4.43 23.21 34.52
C SER A 441 -3.31 23.40 35.55
N LEU A 442 -2.07 22.97 35.25
CA LEU A 442 -0.88 23.25 36.06
C LEU A 442 -0.40 24.71 35.96
N LEU A 443 -0.54 25.34 34.79
CA LEU A 443 -0.21 26.76 34.58
C LEU A 443 -1.22 27.74 35.19
N SER A 444 -2.40 27.27 35.62
CA SER A 444 -3.40 28.09 36.31
C SER A 444 -3.24 28.08 37.85
N ILE A 445 -2.22 27.37 38.37
CA ILE A 445 -1.90 27.25 39.81
C ILE A 445 -0.54 27.89 40.15
N LEU A 446 0.16 28.45 39.16
CA LEU A 446 1.28 29.38 39.34
C LEU A 446 0.79 30.81 39.10
#